data_AF-A0A221NTY6-F1
#
_entry.id   AF-A0A221NTY6-F1
#
_cell.length_a   1.000
_cell.length_b   1.000
_cell.length_c   1.000
_cell.angle_alpha   90.00
_cell.angle_beta   90.00
_cell.angle_gamma   90.00
#
_symmetry.space_group_name_H-M   'P 1'
#
loop_
_entity.id
_entity.type
_entity.pdbx_description
1 polymer ?
#
loop_
_entity_poly.entity_id
_entity_poly.type
_entity_poly.pdbx_seq_one_letter_code
_entity_poly.pdbx_strand_id
1 'polypeptide(L)'
;MAHTDHQALRRVLRREIAGTIGLLTGEHDFRAMRRYRSFTFDDHAIYLQQVEAVLRARAAQGTHTALALFDPQDYAAYCAEAGLDPDAQASRARFTAELAVTGPTIPYDGRPLATLLPALVDAAVRQAARECTTTLLTRLGPCPTCGEDIGKAAFTRAFGLVARILDTAPPGERHLVCSVSRPPDTLIAVLHGTPNISGGAPPDEAQALEFISVFALGLATRSPGGLVMRTSDLGTADQVYGWRLRGGALEPLTASEVFDAYCTDVESGDIIAPESGVDYCEPPDLGGETPAPGHRY
;
A
#
# COMPACT_ATOMS: atom_id res chain seq x y z
N MET A 1 11.40 -52.11 -18.49
CA MET A 1 10.40 -51.03 -18.45
C MET A 1 10.43 -50.44 -17.06
N ALA A 2 10.94 -49.22 -16.92
CA ALA A 2 11.13 -48.56 -15.64
C ALA A 2 9.77 -48.18 -15.05
N HIS A 3 9.42 -48.75 -13.90
CA HIS A 3 8.31 -48.30 -13.09
C HIS A 3 8.74 -46.99 -12.45
N THR A 4 8.59 -45.87 -13.18
CA THR A 4 8.83 -44.53 -12.65
C THR A 4 7.92 -44.38 -11.43
N ASP A 5 8.53 -44.36 -10.25
CA ASP A 5 7.82 -44.38 -8.98
C ASP A 5 6.85 -43.18 -8.93
N HIS A 6 5.55 -43.47 -9.10
CA HIS A 6 4.50 -42.47 -9.13
C HIS A 6 4.48 -41.62 -7.85
N GLN A 7 5.02 -42.12 -6.72
CA GLN A 7 5.17 -41.34 -5.50
C GLN A 7 6.30 -40.30 -5.61
N ALA A 8 7.42 -40.65 -6.24
CA ALA A 8 8.51 -39.72 -6.51
C ALA A 8 8.05 -38.61 -7.46
N LEU A 9 7.32 -38.96 -8.53
CA LEU A 9 6.71 -37.99 -9.46
C LEU A 9 5.72 -37.05 -8.75
N ARG A 10 4.82 -37.60 -7.91
CA ARG A 10 3.88 -36.79 -7.11
C ARG A 10 4.59 -35.87 -6.11
N ARG A 11 5.72 -36.29 -5.55
CA ARG A 11 6.51 -35.46 -4.63
C ARG A 11 7.18 -34.29 -5.37
N VAL A 12 7.71 -34.51 -6.57
CA VAL A 12 8.24 -33.43 -7.42
C VAL A 12 7.14 -32.43 -7.76
N LEU A 13 6.00 -32.90 -8.26
CA LEU A 13 4.86 -32.03 -8.59
C LEU A 13 4.38 -31.22 -7.38
N ARG A 14 4.36 -31.78 -6.17
CA ARG A 14 3.98 -31.04 -4.94
C ARG A 14 4.93 -29.90 -4.58
N ARG A 15 6.19 -29.95 -5.02
CA ARG A 15 7.17 -28.87 -4.80
C ARG A 15 6.95 -27.71 -5.77
N GLU A 16 6.49 -28.03 -6.97
CA GLU A 16 6.20 -27.04 -8.02
C GLU A 16 4.87 -26.28 -7.76
N ILE A 17 4.01 -26.79 -6.89
CA ILE A 17 2.75 -26.12 -6.52
C ILE A 17 3.05 -24.97 -5.56
N ALA A 18 2.80 -23.75 -6.01
CA ALA A 18 2.67 -22.58 -5.13
C ALA A 18 1.27 -22.54 -4.50
N GLY A 19 1.15 -22.02 -3.28
CA GLY A 19 -0.15 -21.85 -2.62
C GLY A 19 -0.22 -20.62 -1.74
N THR A 20 -1.43 -20.25 -1.32
CA THR A 20 -1.68 -19.11 -0.45
C THR A 20 -2.36 -19.56 0.84
N ILE A 21 -1.99 -18.94 1.96
CA ILE A 21 -2.65 -19.12 3.25
C ILE A 21 -3.23 -17.77 3.70
N GLY A 22 -4.54 -17.73 3.94
CA GLY A 22 -5.21 -16.60 4.57
C GLY A 22 -4.98 -16.61 6.08
N LEU A 23 -4.54 -15.47 6.61
CA LEU A 23 -4.19 -15.28 8.02
C LEU A 23 -5.16 -14.32 8.73
N LEU A 24 -5.67 -14.76 9.88
CA LEU A 24 -6.36 -13.89 10.83
C LEU A 24 -5.31 -13.19 11.70
N THR A 25 -4.96 -11.96 11.33
CA THR A 25 -3.85 -11.22 11.95
C THR A 25 -4.22 -10.64 13.32
N GLY A 26 -5.49 -10.25 13.51
CA GLY A 26 -6.01 -9.68 14.74
C GLY A 26 -6.87 -10.63 15.57
N GLU A 27 -6.90 -10.40 16.89
CA GLU A 27 -7.74 -11.18 17.80
C GLU A 27 -9.24 -10.93 17.57
N HIS A 28 -9.61 -9.72 17.14
CA HIS A 28 -11.00 -9.39 16.79
C HIS A 28 -11.49 -10.26 15.62
N ASP A 29 -10.70 -10.34 14.56
CA ASP A 29 -11.02 -11.12 13.36
C ASP A 29 -11.06 -12.62 13.67
N PHE A 30 -10.11 -13.09 14.50
CA PHE A 30 -10.12 -14.44 15.00
C PHE A 30 -11.41 -14.79 15.75
N ARG A 31 -11.87 -13.90 16.65
CA ARG A 31 -13.13 -14.07 17.38
C ARG A 31 -14.34 -14.04 16.44
N ALA A 32 -14.33 -13.21 15.39
CA ALA A 32 -15.40 -13.20 14.40
C ALA A 32 -15.53 -14.54 13.66
N MET A 33 -14.41 -15.21 13.35
CA MET A 33 -14.42 -16.53 12.71
C MET A 33 -14.90 -17.67 13.62
N ARG A 34 -14.75 -17.54 14.95
CA ARG A 34 -15.23 -18.54 15.92
C ARG A 34 -16.74 -18.76 15.92
N ARG A 35 -17.53 -17.91 15.25
CA ARG A 35 -18.98 -18.15 15.07
C ARG A 35 -19.29 -19.33 14.16
N TYR A 36 -18.33 -19.73 13.31
CA TYR A 36 -18.46 -20.86 12.39
C TYR A 36 -17.97 -22.15 13.06
N ARG A 37 -18.82 -23.18 13.13
CA ARG A 37 -18.57 -24.39 13.93
C ARG A 37 -17.38 -25.21 13.41
N SER A 38 -17.11 -25.12 12.11
CA SER A 38 -15.98 -25.79 11.46
C SER A 38 -14.63 -25.10 11.71
N PHE A 39 -14.63 -23.91 12.30
CA PHE A 39 -13.42 -23.21 12.72
C PHE A 39 -13.11 -23.59 14.17
N THR A 40 -12.29 -24.62 14.34
CA THR A 40 -12.09 -25.32 15.62
C THR A 40 -10.98 -24.75 16.50
N PHE A 41 -10.49 -23.54 16.21
CA PHE A 41 -9.44 -22.90 17.01
C PHE A 41 -10.07 -22.04 18.11
N ASP A 42 -9.61 -22.22 19.34
CA ASP A 42 -10.16 -21.52 20.51
C ASP A 42 -9.33 -20.32 20.96
N ASP A 43 -8.03 -20.32 20.63
CA ASP A 43 -7.03 -19.33 21.02
C ASP A 43 -6.24 -18.82 19.81
N HIS A 44 -6.08 -17.50 19.71
CA HIS A 44 -5.45 -16.83 18.58
C HIS A 44 -3.94 -17.08 18.50
N ALA A 45 -3.24 -17.08 19.64
CA ALA A 45 -1.81 -17.35 19.68
C ALA A 45 -1.50 -18.79 19.28
N ILE A 46 -2.29 -19.75 19.76
CA ILE A 46 -2.19 -21.16 19.35
C ILE A 46 -2.48 -21.29 17.85
N TYR A 47 -3.50 -20.63 17.33
CA TYR A 47 -3.80 -20.61 15.90
C TYR A 47 -2.58 -20.15 15.07
N LEU A 48 -1.97 -19.01 15.41
CA LEU A 48 -0.80 -18.49 14.70
C LEU A 48 0.39 -19.46 14.79
N GLN A 49 0.64 -20.05 15.96
CA GLN A 49 1.69 -21.05 16.14
C GLN A 49 1.47 -22.29 15.25
N GLN A 50 0.23 -22.78 15.15
CA GLN A 50 -0.09 -23.93 14.31
C GLN A 50 0.05 -23.60 12.82
N VAL A 51 -0.38 -22.41 12.39
CA VAL A 51 -0.20 -21.97 11.00
C VAL A 51 1.29 -21.83 10.67
N GLU A 52 2.09 -21.26 11.57
CA GLU A 52 3.54 -21.17 11.40
C GLU A 52 4.21 -22.54 11.29
N ALA A 53 3.79 -23.52 12.09
CA ALA A 53 4.28 -24.89 11.98
C ALA A 53 3.98 -25.50 10.59
N VAL A 54 2.79 -25.27 10.04
CA VAL A 54 2.42 -25.69 8.69
C VAL A 54 3.27 -25.00 7.63
N LEU A 55 3.50 -23.69 7.75
CA LEU A 55 4.33 -22.92 6.84
C LEU A 55 5.78 -23.40 6.82
N ARG A 56 6.37 -23.62 8.01
CA ARG A 56 7.72 -24.18 8.14
C ARG A 56 7.82 -25.57 7.51
N ALA A 57 6.82 -26.43 7.73
CA ALA A 57 6.80 -27.76 7.12
C ALA A 57 6.73 -27.70 5.59
N ARG A 58 5.94 -26.77 5.02
CA ARG A 58 5.87 -26.53 3.57
C ARG A 58 7.17 -25.98 3.00
N ALA A 59 7.77 -24.99 3.67
CA ALA A 59 9.05 -24.42 3.27
C ALA A 59 10.17 -25.49 3.28
N ALA A 60 10.23 -26.33 4.32
CA ALA A 60 11.19 -27.44 4.41
C ALA A 60 10.99 -28.50 3.30
N GLN A 61 9.80 -28.60 2.74
CA GLN A 61 9.50 -29.47 1.60
C GLN A 61 9.85 -28.83 0.25
N GLY A 62 10.22 -27.54 0.22
CA GLY A 62 10.52 -26.78 -0.98
C GLY A 62 9.30 -26.16 -1.65
N THR A 63 8.17 -26.04 -0.93
CA THR A 63 6.92 -25.50 -1.47
C THR A 63 6.84 -23.99 -1.22
N HIS A 64 6.60 -23.21 -2.28
CA HIS A 64 6.40 -21.77 -2.19
C HIS A 64 5.02 -21.46 -1.62
N THR A 65 4.97 -20.70 -0.52
CA THR A 65 3.69 -20.30 0.10
C THR A 65 3.65 -18.79 0.24
N ALA A 66 2.56 -18.17 -0.20
CA ALA A 66 2.26 -16.76 0.04
C ALA A 66 1.27 -16.62 1.19
N LEU A 67 1.33 -15.48 1.87
CA LEU A 67 0.44 -15.10 2.96
C LEU A 67 -0.48 -13.99 2.48
N ALA A 68 -1.77 -14.10 2.80
CA ALA A 68 -2.78 -13.06 2.55
C ALA A 68 -3.50 -12.73 3.85
N LEU A 69 -3.96 -11.49 4.01
CA LEU A 69 -4.81 -11.12 5.15
C LEU A 69 -6.21 -11.69 4.93
N PHE A 70 -6.76 -12.38 5.92
CA PHE A 70 -8.12 -12.92 5.87
C PHE A 70 -9.03 -12.05 6.73
N ASP A 71 -9.83 -11.20 6.08
CA ASP A 71 -10.85 -10.39 6.75
C ASP A 71 -12.17 -11.19 6.86
N PRO A 72 -12.72 -11.43 8.07
CA PRO A 72 -13.97 -12.16 8.26
C PRO A 72 -15.23 -11.44 7.75
N GLN A 73 -15.20 -10.11 7.66
CA GLN A 73 -16.28 -9.31 7.10
C GLN A 73 -16.32 -9.46 5.59
N ASP A 74 -15.17 -9.33 4.92
CA ASP A 74 -15.05 -9.55 3.47
C ASP A 74 -15.40 -11.00 3.12
N TYR A 75 -14.96 -11.97 3.93
CA TYR A 75 -15.34 -13.37 3.76
C TYR A 75 -16.86 -13.59 3.82
N ALA A 76 -17.54 -12.93 4.76
CA ALA A 76 -18.99 -13.02 4.90
C ALA A 76 -19.72 -12.39 3.70
N ALA A 77 -19.25 -11.24 3.23
CA ALA A 77 -19.77 -10.59 2.03
C ALA A 77 -19.59 -11.47 0.79
N TYR A 78 -18.37 -11.99 0.57
CA TYR A 78 -18.05 -12.94 -0.50
C TYR A 78 -18.97 -14.16 -0.50
N CYS A 79 -19.19 -14.78 0.67
CA CYS A 79 -20.08 -15.93 0.77
C CYS A 79 -21.54 -15.56 0.46
N ALA A 80 -22.01 -14.40 0.91
CA ALA A 80 -23.37 -13.92 0.64
C ALA A 80 -23.59 -13.66 -0.85
N GLU A 81 -22.64 -12.99 -1.51
CA GLU A 81 -22.70 -12.69 -2.94
C GLU A 81 -22.61 -13.96 -3.80
N ALA A 82 -21.75 -14.90 -3.44
CA ALA A 82 -21.56 -16.15 -4.18
C ALA A 82 -22.56 -17.26 -3.81
N GLY A 83 -23.43 -17.04 -2.82
CA GLY A 83 -24.38 -18.04 -2.32
C GLY A 83 -23.70 -19.26 -1.68
N LEU A 84 -22.55 -19.07 -1.04
CA LEU A 84 -21.75 -20.12 -0.40
C LEU A 84 -22.09 -20.25 1.09
N ASP A 85 -21.98 -21.46 1.63
CA ASP A 85 -22.05 -21.69 3.07
C ASP A 85 -20.77 -21.18 3.76
N PRO A 86 -20.86 -20.15 4.63
CA PRO A 86 -19.68 -19.61 5.31
C PRO A 86 -19.12 -20.52 6.41
N ASP A 87 -19.84 -21.57 6.83
CA ASP A 87 -19.30 -22.58 7.73
C ASP A 87 -18.55 -23.71 6.97
N ALA A 88 -18.58 -23.75 5.64
CA ALA A 88 -17.86 -24.79 4.90
C ALA A 88 -16.35 -24.49 4.79
N GLN A 89 -15.50 -25.48 5.10
CA GLN A 89 -14.04 -25.39 4.88
C GLN A 89 -13.69 -25.07 3.42
N ALA A 90 -14.46 -25.61 2.46
CA ALA A 90 -14.28 -25.35 1.03
C ALA A 90 -14.55 -23.88 0.67
N SER A 91 -15.49 -23.20 1.34
CA SER A 91 -15.76 -21.78 1.12
C SER A 91 -14.60 -20.91 1.59
N ARG A 92 -13.99 -21.24 2.74
CA ARG A 92 -12.78 -20.56 3.22
C ARG A 92 -11.59 -20.75 2.28
N ALA A 93 -11.42 -21.96 1.76
CA ALA A 93 -10.37 -22.25 0.77
C ALA A 93 -10.59 -21.48 -0.54
N ARG A 94 -11.84 -21.38 -1.02
CA ARG A 94 -12.21 -20.57 -2.19
C ARG A 94 -11.93 -19.09 -1.98
N PHE A 95 -12.32 -18.55 -0.82
CA PHE A 95 -12.02 -17.16 -0.49
C PHE A 95 -10.50 -16.91 -0.38
N THR A 96 -9.73 -17.85 0.17
CA THR A 96 -8.26 -17.74 0.18
C THR A 96 -7.66 -17.74 -1.23
N ALA A 97 -8.27 -18.48 -2.17
CA ALA A 97 -7.86 -18.44 -3.57
C ALA A 97 -8.22 -17.11 -4.24
N GLU A 98 -9.37 -16.51 -3.89
CA GLU A 98 -9.74 -15.16 -4.33
C GLU A 98 -8.72 -14.12 -3.85
N LEU A 99 -8.40 -14.14 -2.55
CA LEU A 99 -7.40 -13.25 -1.94
C LEU A 99 -6.01 -13.36 -2.61
N ALA A 100 -5.66 -14.54 -3.14
CA ALA A 100 -4.40 -14.73 -3.85
C ALA A 100 -4.34 -13.97 -5.19
N VAL A 101 -5.49 -13.60 -5.75
CA VAL A 101 -5.63 -12.90 -7.04
C VAL A 101 -5.91 -11.41 -6.82
N THR A 102 -6.75 -11.08 -5.84
CA THR A 102 -7.28 -9.72 -5.66
C THR A 102 -6.61 -8.95 -4.54
N GLY A 103 -6.06 -9.65 -3.53
CA GLY A 103 -5.50 -9.04 -2.33
C GLY A 103 -3.98 -8.94 -2.35
N PRO A 104 -3.40 -8.12 -1.45
CA PRO A 104 -1.96 -8.11 -1.26
C PRO A 104 -1.50 -9.45 -0.67
N THR A 105 -0.41 -9.97 -1.22
CA THR A 105 0.23 -11.18 -0.71
C THR A 105 1.71 -10.96 -0.44
N ILE A 106 2.22 -11.63 0.60
CA ILE A 106 3.65 -11.61 0.94
C ILE A 106 4.20 -13.02 0.86
N PRO A 107 5.31 -13.27 0.16
CA PRO A 107 5.93 -14.60 0.14
C PRO A 107 6.45 -14.96 1.54
N TYR A 108 6.15 -16.18 1.99
CA TYR A 108 6.75 -16.72 3.20
C TYR A 108 8.19 -17.14 2.93
N ASP A 109 9.13 -16.48 3.62
CA ASP A 109 10.58 -16.65 3.44
C ASP A 109 11.24 -17.45 4.59
N GLY A 110 10.44 -18.01 5.50
CA GLY A 110 10.91 -18.78 6.65
C GLY A 110 11.06 -17.97 7.94
N ARG A 111 10.90 -16.64 7.91
CA ARG A 111 10.88 -15.81 9.12
C ARG A 111 9.63 -16.10 9.99
N PRO A 112 9.69 -15.87 11.31
CA PRO A 112 8.52 -16.01 12.18
C PRO A 112 7.35 -15.13 11.74
N LEU A 113 6.10 -15.60 11.94
CA LEU A 113 4.92 -14.85 11.53
C LEU A 113 4.86 -13.47 12.21
N ALA A 114 5.26 -13.38 13.48
CA ALA A 114 5.31 -12.10 14.21
C ALA A 114 6.15 -11.02 13.49
N THR A 115 7.14 -11.41 12.69
CA THR A 115 7.96 -10.47 11.89
C THR A 115 7.30 -10.10 10.56
N LEU A 116 6.51 -11.00 9.97
CA LEU A 116 5.85 -10.80 8.67
C LEU A 116 4.48 -10.11 8.79
N LEU A 117 3.80 -10.31 9.92
CA LEU A 117 2.45 -9.78 10.17
C LEU A 117 2.36 -8.25 10.02
N PRO A 118 3.26 -7.44 10.58
CA PRO A 118 3.20 -5.98 10.40
C PRO A 118 3.25 -5.58 8.92
N ALA A 119 4.13 -6.20 8.13
CA ALA A 119 4.24 -5.92 6.70
C ALA A 119 2.97 -6.34 5.93
N LEU A 120 2.34 -7.45 6.32
CA LEU A 120 1.10 -7.92 5.70
C LEU A 120 -0.08 -7.00 6.00
N VAL A 121 -0.21 -6.54 7.25
CA VAL A 121 -1.23 -5.57 7.66
C VAL A 121 -1.02 -4.25 6.93
N ASP A 122 0.21 -3.76 6.88
CA ASP A 122 0.59 -2.54 6.17
C ASP A 122 0.28 -2.62 4.66
N ALA A 123 0.54 -3.77 4.03
CA ALA A 123 0.14 -4.01 2.64
C ALA A 123 -1.39 -4.01 2.45
N ALA A 124 -2.16 -4.58 3.38
CA ALA A 124 -3.62 -4.57 3.36
C ALA A 124 -4.20 -3.17 3.55
N VAL A 125 -3.65 -2.39 4.50
CA VAL A 125 -4.05 -0.99 4.74
C VAL A 125 -3.81 -0.14 3.49
N ARG A 126 -2.65 -0.29 2.84
CA ARG A 126 -2.37 0.37 1.55
C ARG A 126 -3.40 0.02 0.49
N GLN A 127 -3.71 -1.28 0.30
CA GLN A 127 -4.71 -1.69 -0.67
C GLN A 127 -6.09 -1.07 -0.38
N ALA A 128 -6.54 -1.10 0.88
CA ALA A 128 -7.80 -0.48 1.28
C ALA A 128 -7.81 1.05 1.01
N ALA A 129 -6.69 1.73 1.27
CA ALA A 129 -6.54 3.16 0.96
C ALA A 129 -6.65 3.43 -0.55
N ARG A 130 -6.08 2.58 -1.42
CA ARG A 130 -6.21 2.68 -2.88
C ARG A 130 -7.65 2.54 -3.35
N GLU A 131 -8.35 1.53 -2.86
CA GLU A 131 -9.74 1.24 -3.23
C GLU A 131 -10.67 2.37 -2.76
N CYS A 132 -10.46 2.86 -1.54
CA CYS A 132 -11.15 4.03 -0.99
C CYS A 132 -10.91 5.26 -1.87
N THR A 133 -9.66 5.55 -2.20
CA THR A 133 -9.27 6.70 -3.03
C THR A 133 -9.90 6.64 -4.42
N THR A 134 -9.85 5.48 -5.08
CA THR A 134 -10.46 5.25 -6.39
C THR A 134 -11.97 5.47 -6.35
N THR A 135 -12.63 4.95 -5.32
CA THR A 135 -14.06 5.13 -5.10
C THR A 135 -14.41 6.61 -4.89
N LEU A 136 -13.61 7.33 -4.09
CA LEU A 136 -13.82 8.75 -3.81
C LEU A 136 -13.64 9.61 -5.07
N LEU A 137 -12.59 9.38 -5.85
CA LEU A 137 -12.35 10.09 -7.12
C LEU A 137 -13.52 9.87 -8.09
N THR A 138 -13.99 8.62 -8.21
CA THR A 138 -15.13 8.29 -9.09
C THR A 138 -16.42 8.99 -8.63
N ARG A 139 -16.63 9.15 -7.32
CA ARG A 139 -17.81 9.83 -6.76
C ARG A 139 -17.85 11.34 -6.99
N LEU A 140 -16.73 11.98 -7.36
CA LEU A 140 -16.71 13.42 -7.64
C LEU A 140 -17.53 13.77 -8.89
N GLY A 141 -17.58 12.87 -9.87
CA GLY A 141 -18.40 13.03 -11.06
C GLY A 141 -18.04 14.25 -11.92
N PRO A 142 -18.93 14.63 -12.87
CA PRO A 142 -18.71 15.77 -13.75
C PRO A 142 -18.98 17.11 -13.04
N CYS A 143 -18.15 18.10 -13.34
CA CYS A 143 -18.33 19.46 -12.85
C CYS A 143 -19.66 20.06 -13.36
N PRO A 144 -20.49 20.64 -12.48
CA PRO A 144 -21.79 21.18 -12.88
C PRO A 144 -21.70 22.40 -13.82
N THR A 145 -20.53 23.04 -13.93
CA THR A 145 -20.34 24.24 -14.76
C THR A 145 -19.79 23.92 -16.16
N CYS A 146 -18.80 23.03 -16.27
CA CYS A 146 -18.14 22.72 -17.54
C CYS A 146 -18.35 21.28 -18.05
N GLY A 147 -18.95 20.40 -17.24
CA GLY A 147 -19.21 19.00 -17.59
C GLY A 147 -17.98 18.08 -17.55
N GLU A 148 -16.80 18.59 -17.20
CA GLU A 148 -15.56 17.81 -17.11
C GLU A 148 -15.56 16.90 -15.87
N ASP A 149 -15.12 15.64 -16.03
CA ASP A 149 -14.94 14.72 -14.93
C ASP A 149 -13.82 15.20 -13.99
N ILE A 150 -14.21 15.60 -12.78
CA ILE A 150 -13.31 16.21 -11.80
C ILE A 150 -12.24 15.21 -11.36
N GLY A 151 -12.61 13.95 -11.12
CA GLY A 151 -11.69 12.91 -10.69
C GLY A 151 -10.61 12.67 -11.74
N LYS A 152 -11.03 12.56 -13.01
CA LYS A 152 -10.12 12.40 -14.14
C LYS A 152 -9.21 13.61 -14.34
N ALA A 153 -9.76 14.82 -14.31
CA ALA A 153 -8.98 16.05 -14.46
C ALA A 153 -7.93 16.20 -13.34
N ALA A 154 -8.31 15.91 -12.10
CA ALA A 154 -7.41 15.92 -10.96
C ALA A 154 -6.31 14.86 -11.07
N PHE A 155 -6.65 13.66 -11.55
CA PHE A 155 -5.67 12.59 -11.78
C PHE A 155 -4.63 13.01 -12.83
N THR A 156 -5.07 13.55 -13.98
CA THR A 156 -4.16 14.05 -15.02
C THR A 156 -3.26 15.17 -14.49
N ARG A 157 -3.81 16.08 -13.67
CA ARG A 157 -3.02 17.15 -13.05
C ARG A 157 -2.00 16.61 -12.05
N ALA A 158 -2.40 15.70 -11.17
CA ALA A 158 -1.50 15.05 -10.21
C ALA A 158 -0.37 14.32 -10.92
N PHE A 159 -0.67 13.54 -11.96
CA PHE A 159 0.32 12.86 -12.78
C PHE A 159 1.34 13.84 -13.36
N GLY A 160 0.88 14.94 -13.96
CA GLY A 160 1.77 15.95 -14.54
C GLY A 160 2.64 16.66 -13.50
N LEU A 161 2.14 16.90 -12.29
CA LEU A 161 2.92 17.47 -11.19
C LEU A 161 3.98 16.50 -10.70
N VAL A 162 3.64 15.22 -10.49
CA VAL A 162 4.60 14.18 -10.08
C VAL A 162 5.70 14.01 -11.13
N ALA A 163 5.35 14.01 -12.42
CA ALA A 163 6.34 13.98 -13.49
C ALA A 163 7.31 15.16 -13.39
N ARG A 164 6.82 16.40 -13.19
CA ARG A 164 7.68 17.58 -13.01
C ARG A 164 8.56 17.48 -11.77
N ILE A 165 8.05 16.97 -10.65
CA ILE A 165 8.83 16.75 -9.43
C ILE A 165 9.99 15.78 -9.73
N LEU A 166 9.70 14.65 -10.38
CA LEU A 166 10.71 13.65 -10.71
C LEU A 166 11.73 14.12 -11.76
N ASP A 167 11.30 14.94 -12.73
CA ASP A 167 12.16 15.51 -13.77
C ASP A 167 13.11 16.59 -13.23
N THR A 168 12.67 17.32 -12.20
CA THR A 168 13.47 18.37 -11.54
C THR A 168 14.25 17.87 -10.33
N ALA A 169 14.02 16.63 -9.91
CA ALA A 169 14.68 16.03 -8.75
C ALA A 169 16.19 15.88 -8.99
N PRO A 170 17.02 16.13 -7.96
CA PRO A 170 18.43 15.78 -7.98
C PRO A 170 18.66 14.29 -8.35
N PRO A 171 19.87 13.95 -8.82
CA PRO A 171 20.28 12.56 -8.99
C PRO A 171 20.22 11.79 -7.66
N GLY A 172 19.94 10.49 -7.74
CA GLY A 172 19.88 9.59 -6.59
C GLY A 172 18.62 8.73 -6.57
N GLU A 173 18.54 7.85 -5.57
CA GLU A 173 17.32 7.15 -5.18
C GLU A 173 16.31 8.16 -4.66
N ARG A 174 15.06 8.07 -5.11
CA ARG A 174 14.00 9.02 -4.78
C ARG A 174 12.93 8.32 -3.97
N HIS A 175 12.58 8.90 -2.84
CA HIS A 175 11.50 8.45 -1.98
C HIS A 175 10.53 9.60 -1.76
N LEU A 176 9.35 9.49 -2.37
CA LEU A 176 8.29 10.48 -2.25
C LEU A 176 7.22 9.97 -1.29
N VAL A 177 6.72 10.85 -0.43
CA VAL A 177 5.60 10.59 0.49
C VAL A 177 4.57 11.68 0.28
N CYS A 178 3.32 11.29 0.03
CA CYS A 178 2.18 12.20 -0.04
C CYS A 178 1.22 11.88 1.11
N SER A 179 0.82 12.91 1.86
CA SER A 179 -0.20 12.83 2.88
C SER A 179 -1.37 13.75 2.54
N VAL A 180 -2.59 13.25 2.70
CA VAL A 180 -3.83 14.01 2.51
C VAL A 180 -4.72 13.79 3.72
N SER A 181 -4.94 14.85 4.49
CA SER A 181 -5.71 14.81 5.73
C SER A 181 -7.21 14.96 5.42
N ARG A 182 -8.02 13.96 5.77
CA ARG A 182 -9.46 14.00 5.56
C ARG A 182 -10.21 13.30 6.70
N PRO A 183 -11.06 13.98 7.48
CA PRO A 183 -11.78 13.31 8.57
C PRO A 183 -12.51 12.03 8.11
N PRO A 184 -12.36 10.89 8.80
CA PRO A 184 -11.62 10.70 10.05
C PRO A 184 -10.11 10.42 9.93
N ASP A 185 -9.59 10.06 8.75
CA ASP A 185 -8.24 9.47 8.59
C ASP A 185 -7.32 10.27 7.64
N THR A 186 -6.00 10.19 7.84
CA THR A 186 -5.03 10.72 6.88
C THR A 186 -4.64 9.62 5.90
N LEU A 187 -4.83 9.88 4.60
CA LEU A 187 -4.35 8.99 3.54
C LEU A 187 -2.88 9.28 3.30
N ILE A 188 -2.05 8.24 3.27
CA ILE A 188 -0.61 8.33 3.01
C ILE A 188 -0.29 7.39 1.86
N ALA A 189 0.46 7.89 0.88
CA ALA A 189 1.00 7.09 -0.21
C ALA A 189 2.50 7.35 -0.38
N VAL A 190 3.23 6.31 -0.74
CA VAL A 190 4.68 6.35 -0.93
C VAL A 190 4.98 5.99 -2.38
N LEU A 191 5.97 6.65 -3.00
CA LEU A 191 6.49 6.33 -4.33
C LEU A 191 8.01 6.25 -4.28
N HIS A 192 8.58 5.11 -4.65
CA HIS A 192 10.02 4.95 -4.85
C HIS A 192 10.34 5.13 -6.33
N GLY A 193 11.38 5.91 -6.63
CA GLY A 193 11.93 6.07 -7.97
C GLY A 193 13.44 5.76 -7.94
N THR A 194 13.86 4.72 -8.64
CA THR A 194 15.29 4.41 -8.77
C THR A 194 15.99 5.35 -9.73
N PRO A 195 17.28 5.66 -9.54
CA PRO A 195 18.05 6.46 -10.48
C PRO A 195 18.08 5.75 -11.83
N ASN A 196 17.86 6.51 -12.89
CA ASN A 196 17.89 6.01 -14.25
C ASN A 196 19.35 5.81 -14.70
N ILE A 197 20.03 4.83 -14.11
CA ILE A 197 21.33 4.36 -14.56
C ILE A 197 21.05 3.23 -15.55
N SER A 198 20.84 3.59 -16.82
CA SER A 198 20.78 2.66 -17.97
C SER A 198 20.17 1.28 -17.67
N GLY A 199 18.86 1.23 -17.39
CA GLY A 199 18.14 -0.03 -17.15
C GLY A 199 17.61 -0.24 -15.73
N GLY A 200 17.47 0.83 -14.93
CA GLY A 200 16.70 0.78 -13.68
C GLY A 200 15.28 0.28 -13.94
N ALA A 201 14.74 -0.55 -13.05
CA ALA A 201 13.36 -1.01 -13.15
C ALA A 201 12.43 0.21 -13.13
N PRO A 202 11.40 0.27 -14.00
CA PRO A 202 10.40 1.32 -13.88
C PRO A 202 9.81 1.30 -12.46
N PRO A 203 9.41 2.45 -11.92
CA PRO A 203 8.71 2.48 -10.63
C PRO A 203 7.54 1.50 -10.68
N ASP A 204 7.28 0.81 -9.56
CA ASP A 204 6.15 -0.11 -9.45
C ASP A 204 4.87 0.63 -9.89
N GLU A 205 4.29 0.18 -11.00
CA GLU A 205 3.13 0.85 -11.62
C GLU A 205 1.96 0.94 -10.63
N ALA A 206 1.80 -0.06 -9.76
CA ALA A 206 0.77 -0.04 -8.72
C ALA A 206 1.04 1.02 -7.66
N GLN A 207 2.32 1.18 -7.28
CA GLN A 207 2.75 2.22 -6.34
C GLN A 207 2.59 3.63 -6.92
N ALA A 208 2.98 3.82 -8.18
CA ALA A 208 2.79 5.10 -8.87
C ALA A 208 1.32 5.47 -8.98
N LEU A 209 0.46 4.52 -9.38
CA LEU A 209 -0.98 4.72 -9.49
C LEU A 209 -1.62 5.10 -8.14
N GLU A 210 -1.25 4.41 -7.06
CA GLU A 210 -1.68 4.74 -5.69
C GLU A 210 -1.28 6.18 -5.33
N PHE A 211 0.00 6.51 -5.48
CA PHE A 211 0.54 7.82 -5.14
C PHE A 211 -0.19 8.95 -5.88
N ILE A 212 -0.33 8.81 -7.19
CA ILE A 212 -1.02 9.80 -8.04
C ILE A 212 -2.49 9.91 -7.65
N SER A 213 -3.16 8.79 -7.32
CA SER A 213 -4.56 8.80 -6.91
C SER A 213 -4.78 9.55 -5.60
N VAL A 214 -3.96 9.29 -4.57
CA VAL A 214 -4.05 9.98 -3.28
C VAL A 214 -3.80 11.48 -3.46
N PHE A 215 -2.76 11.82 -4.24
CA PHE A 215 -2.45 13.21 -4.52
C PHE A 215 -3.57 13.93 -5.31
N ALA A 216 -4.13 13.26 -6.33
CA ALA A 216 -5.26 13.76 -7.10
C ALA A 216 -6.49 14.00 -6.21
N LEU A 217 -6.76 13.10 -5.26
CA LEU A 217 -7.86 13.26 -4.33
C LEU A 217 -7.68 14.51 -3.47
N GLY A 218 -6.47 14.76 -2.96
CA GLY A 218 -6.17 15.97 -2.21
C GLY A 218 -6.32 17.25 -3.05
N LEU A 219 -5.85 17.23 -4.31
CA LEU A 219 -6.03 18.35 -5.24
C LEU A 219 -7.51 18.63 -5.53
N ALA A 220 -8.29 17.58 -5.82
CA ALA A 220 -9.70 17.70 -6.14
C ALA A 220 -10.49 18.19 -4.93
N THR A 221 -10.36 17.53 -3.79
CA THR A 221 -11.13 17.85 -2.58
C THR A 221 -10.64 19.10 -1.85
N ARG A 222 -9.52 19.70 -2.29
CA ARG A 222 -8.83 20.81 -1.62
C ARG A 222 -8.48 20.49 -0.16
N SER A 223 -8.30 19.20 0.14
CA SER A 223 -7.95 18.73 1.46
C SER A 223 -6.53 19.16 1.81
N PRO A 224 -6.26 19.58 3.07
CA PRO A 224 -4.91 19.91 3.49
C PRO A 224 -4.03 18.66 3.48
N GLY A 225 -2.74 18.85 3.22
CA GLY A 225 -1.79 17.76 3.16
C GLY A 225 -0.36 18.22 2.89
N GLY A 226 0.52 17.27 2.62
CA GLY A 226 1.92 17.51 2.27
C GLY A 226 2.42 16.52 1.23
N LEU A 227 3.45 16.93 0.50
CA LEU A 227 4.26 16.06 -0.34
C LEU A 227 5.71 16.30 0.03
N VAL A 228 6.44 15.22 0.30
CA VAL A 228 7.87 15.26 0.61
C VAL A 228 8.59 14.39 -0.39
N MET A 229 9.75 14.83 -0.85
CA MET A 229 10.70 14.05 -1.63
C MET A 229 12.02 14.01 -0.89
N ARG A 230 12.50 12.81 -0.58
CA ARG A 230 13.87 12.55 -0.13
C ARG A 230 14.67 11.98 -1.29
N THR A 231 15.85 12.53 -1.53
CA THR A 231 16.82 11.98 -2.48
C THR A 231 18.05 11.49 -1.73
N SER A 232 18.47 10.26 -2.01
CA SER A 232 19.61 9.62 -1.37
C SER A 232 20.62 9.19 -2.43
N ASP A 233 21.90 9.52 -2.22
CA ASP A 233 23.02 9.06 -3.06
C ASP A 233 24.22 8.66 -2.21
N LEU A 234 24.97 7.66 -2.68
CA LEU A 234 26.05 7.04 -1.92
C LEU A 234 27.16 8.04 -1.61
N GLY A 235 27.40 8.27 -0.32
CA GLY A 235 28.48 9.13 0.16
C GLY A 235 28.14 10.62 0.23
N THR A 236 26.87 10.99 0.02
CA THR A 236 26.35 12.35 0.23
C THR A 236 25.29 12.37 1.32
N ALA A 237 25.05 13.54 1.91
CA ALA A 237 23.91 13.72 2.80
C ALA A 237 22.60 13.62 2.00
N ASP A 238 21.58 13.03 2.61
CA ASP A 238 20.26 12.94 1.99
C ASP A 238 19.65 14.32 1.90
N GLN A 239 18.97 14.63 0.79
CA GLN A 239 18.32 15.92 0.61
C GLN A 239 16.81 15.75 0.68
N VAL A 240 16.15 16.60 1.47
CA VAL A 240 14.70 16.56 1.67
C VAL A 240 14.07 17.86 1.18
N TYR A 241 13.04 17.69 0.35
CA TYR A 241 12.27 18.76 -0.29
C TYR A 241 10.80 18.59 0.08
N GLY A 242 10.10 19.68 0.39
CA GLY A 242 8.72 19.62 0.82
C GLY A 242 7.81 20.58 0.08
N TRP A 243 6.57 20.18 -0.09
CA TRP A 243 5.48 21.01 -0.57
C TRP A 243 4.26 20.84 0.32
N ARG A 244 3.52 21.92 0.52
CA ARG A 244 2.23 21.94 1.19
C ARG A 244 1.11 21.80 0.17
N LEU A 245 0.17 20.91 0.43
CA LEU A 245 -1.06 20.81 -0.34
C LEU A 245 -2.15 21.64 0.34
N ARG A 246 -2.59 22.72 -0.30
CA ARG A 246 -3.62 23.61 0.23
C ARG A 246 -4.46 24.22 -0.88
N GLY A 247 -5.77 24.31 -0.69
CA GLY A 247 -6.67 24.97 -1.65
C GLY A 247 -6.71 24.29 -3.02
N GLY A 248 -6.25 23.04 -3.12
CA GLY A 248 -6.08 22.33 -4.39
C GLY A 248 -4.85 22.77 -5.18
N ALA A 249 -3.83 23.35 -4.54
CA ALA A 249 -2.55 23.70 -5.15
C ALA A 249 -1.38 23.15 -4.30
N LEU A 250 -0.24 22.96 -4.96
CA LEU A 250 1.00 22.50 -4.34
C LEU A 250 1.93 23.70 -4.16
N GLU A 251 2.18 24.10 -2.92
CA GLU A 251 3.00 25.27 -2.56
C GLU A 251 4.35 24.81 -2.02
N PRO A 252 5.49 25.36 -2.47
CA PRO A 252 6.81 24.97 -1.97
C PRO A 252 6.98 25.33 -0.49
N LEU A 253 7.58 24.42 0.28
CA LEU A 253 8.01 24.70 1.65
C LEU A 253 9.43 25.27 1.65
N THR A 254 9.69 26.23 2.54
CA THR A 254 11.04 26.69 2.83
C THR A 254 11.85 25.59 3.53
N ALA A 255 13.18 25.65 3.45
CA ALA A 255 14.06 24.70 4.15
C ALA A 255 13.75 24.61 5.66
N SER A 256 13.41 25.74 6.30
CA SER A 256 13.01 25.78 7.71
C SER A 256 11.68 25.08 7.97
N GLU A 257 10.68 25.25 7.10
CA GLU A 257 9.40 24.55 7.24
C GLU A 257 9.54 23.04 7.05
N VAL A 258 10.44 22.58 6.18
CA VAL A 258 10.74 21.15 6.01
C VAL A 258 11.45 20.61 7.26
N PHE A 259 12.43 21.36 7.79
CA PHE A 259 13.12 21.01 9.04
C PHE A 259 12.15 20.86 10.21
N ASP A 260 11.27 21.85 10.42
CA ASP A 260 10.29 21.86 11.51
C ASP A 260 9.33 20.66 11.40
N ALA A 261 8.88 20.34 10.18
CA ALA A 261 8.02 19.19 9.92
C ALA A 261 8.71 17.85 10.26
N TYR A 262 10.00 17.69 9.95
CA TYR A 262 10.77 16.49 10.26
C TYR A 262 11.19 16.39 11.73
N CYS A 263 11.22 17.52 12.44
CA CYS A 263 11.53 17.56 13.87
C CYS A 263 10.26 17.50 14.73
N THR A 264 9.10 17.14 14.16
CA THR A 264 7.84 17.01 14.89
C THR A 264 7.27 15.60 14.73
N ASP A 265 6.99 14.92 15.84
CA ASP A 265 6.33 13.62 15.84
C ASP A 265 4.91 13.75 15.28
N VAL A 266 4.55 12.87 14.33
CA VAL A 266 3.27 12.96 13.63
C VAL A 266 2.07 12.54 14.50
N GLU A 267 2.28 11.72 15.53
CA GLU A 267 1.22 11.25 16.42
C GLU A 267 1.08 12.15 17.65
N SER A 268 2.18 12.51 18.30
CA SER A 268 2.17 13.28 19.55
C SER A 268 2.35 14.78 19.36
N GLY A 269 2.94 15.23 18.25
CA GLY A 269 3.33 16.61 18.03
C GLY A 269 4.58 17.03 18.83
N ASP A 270 5.27 16.08 19.47
CA ASP A 270 6.47 16.36 20.25
C ASP A 270 7.66 16.68 19.35
N ILE A 271 8.59 17.47 19.87
CA ILE A 271 9.82 17.79 19.15
C ILE A 271 10.77 16.59 19.21
N ILE A 272 11.14 16.07 18.04
CA ILE A 272 12.16 15.03 17.88
C ILE A 272 13.48 15.63 17.38
N ALA A 273 14.59 14.99 17.75
CA ALA A 273 15.91 15.45 17.32
C ALA A 273 16.07 15.30 15.80
N PRO A 274 16.72 16.27 15.13
CA PRO A 274 16.94 16.19 13.69
C PRO A 274 17.80 14.98 13.32
N GLU A 275 17.47 14.37 12.17
CA GLU A 275 18.21 13.22 11.64
C GLU A 275 19.61 13.67 11.18
N SER A 276 20.65 12.93 11.61
CA SER A 276 22.01 13.22 11.18
C SER A 276 22.23 12.81 9.71
N GLY A 277 22.91 13.66 8.94
CA GLY A 277 23.20 13.38 7.53
C GLY A 277 22.05 13.70 6.58
N VAL A 278 21.12 14.57 6.99
CA VAL A 278 20.01 15.07 6.18
C VAL A 278 20.11 16.58 6.01
N ASP A 279 20.08 17.04 4.77
CA ASP A 279 19.99 18.44 4.37
C ASP A 279 18.55 18.78 3.99
N TYR A 280 17.96 19.77 4.67
CA TYR A 280 16.61 20.26 4.38
C TYR A 280 16.70 21.41 3.37
N CYS A 281 16.02 21.27 2.24
CA CYS A 281 16.20 22.12 1.08
C CYS A 281 14.87 22.73 0.62
N GLU A 282 14.97 23.89 -0.05
CA GLU A 282 13.84 24.43 -0.80
C GLU A 282 13.63 23.59 -2.07
N PRO A 283 12.39 23.21 -2.40
CA PRO A 283 12.10 22.41 -3.58
C PRO A 283 12.38 23.15 -4.88
N PRO A 284 12.71 22.43 -5.96
CA PRO A 284 12.79 23.04 -7.29
C PRO A 284 11.46 23.65 -7.71
N ASP A 285 11.52 24.77 -8.44
CA ASP A 285 10.34 25.39 -9.02
C ASP A 285 9.70 24.45 -10.06
N LEU A 286 8.45 24.06 -9.83
CA LEU A 286 7.67 23.19 -10.71
C LEU A 286 7.03 23.94 -11.88
N GLY A 287 7.32 25.24 -12.00
CA GLY A 287 6.71 26.16 -12.95
C GLY A 287 5.31 26.58 -12.52
N GLY A 288 4.88 27.78 -12.95
CA GLY A 288 3.55 28.30 -12.63
C GLY A 288 2.44 27.36 -13.13
N GLU A 289 1.59 26.88 -12.22
CA GLU A 289 0.33 26.27 -12.61
C GLU A 289 -0.55 27.33 -13.24
N THR A 290 -1.01 27.11 -14.47
CA THR A 290 -2.23 27.80 -14.91
C THR A 290 -3.35 27.23 -14.04
N PRO A 291 -4.00 28.02 -13.18
CA PRO A 291 -5.08 27.49 -12.36
C PRO A 291 -6.13 26.90 -13.29
N ALA A 292 -6.44 25.61 -13.13
CA ALA A 292 -7.61 25.06 -13.79
C ALA A 292 -8.82 25.94 -13.40
N PRO A 293 -9.69 26.32 -14.35
CA PRO A 293 -10.85 27.17 -14.05
C PRO A 293 -11.60 26.52 -12.90
N GLY A 294 -11.67 27.21 -11.77
CA GLY A 294 -12.03 26.60 -10.50
C GLY A 294 -13.33 25.83 -10.61
N HIS A 295 -13.25 24.50 -10.62
CA HIS A 295 -14.42 23.65 -10.55
C HIS A 295 -15.12 23.99 -9.23
N ARG A 296 -16.28 24.63 -9.32
CA ARG A 296 -17.17 24.83 -8.18
C ARG A 296 -17.86 23.50 -7.93
N TYR A 297 -17.58 22.94 -6.75
CA TYR A 297 -18.22 21.77 -6.18
C TYR A 297 -19.60 22.14 -5.64
#